data_AF-W2J9A5-F1
#
_entry.id   AF-W2J9A5-F1
#
_cell.length_a   1.000
_cell.length_b   1.000
_cell.length_c   1.000
_cell.angle_alpha   90.00
_cell.angle_beta   90.00
_cell.angle_gamma   90.00
#
_symmetry.space_group_name_H-M   'P 1'
#
loop_
_entity.id
_entity.type
_entity.pdbx_description
1 polymer ?
#
loop_
_entity_poly.entity_id
_entity_poly.type
_entity_poly.pdbx_seq_one_letter_code
_entity_poly.pdbx_strand_id
1 'polypeptide(L)'
;MGAYTSLYLVVLFLAARNVRGKLLRGAICTAMNEFILSRNCIKKIGCIRVMMDALSAPKRMQPKRGRRLTLNEVVELVHAVPL
;
A
#
# COMPACT_ATOMS: atom_id res chain seq x y z
N MET A 1 -22.06 7.62 15.62
CA MET A 1 -20.61 7.29 15.49
C MET A 1 -20.41 5.82 15.07
N GLY A 2 -20.93 5.37 13.92
CA GLY A 2 -20.98 3.93 13.60
C GLY A 2 -20.27 3.49 12.30
N ALA A 3 -20.10 4.37 11.33
CA ALA A 3 -19.59 4.00 10.00
C ALA A 3 -18.06 4.16 9.84
N TYR A 4 -17.44 5.05 10.63
CA TYR A 4 -16.00 5.31 10.53
C TYR A 4 -15.16 4.20 11.18
N THR A 5 -15.66 3.64 12.28
CA THR A 5 -15.04 2.51 12.98
C THR A 5 -15.06 1.23 12.15
N SER A 6 -16.14 0.96 11.40
CA SER A 6 -16.22 -0.22 10.53
C SER A 6 -15.26 -0.12 9.34
N LEU A 7 -15.11 1.05 8.73
CA LEU A 7 -14.22 1.25 7.59
C LEU A 7 -12.75 1.15 7.99
N TYR A 8 -12.38 1.65 9.18
CA TYR A 8 -11.04 1.51 9.74
C TYR A 8 -10.66 0.03 9.99
N LEU A 9 -11.58 -0.76 10.53
CA LEU A 9 -11.38 -2.20 10.74
C LEU A 9 -11.16 -2.96 9.43
N VAL A 10 -11.92 -2.64 8.39
CA VAL A 10 -11.74 -3.21 7.05
C VAL A 10 -10.34 -2.88 6.50
N VAL A 11 -9.91 -1.62 6.65
CA VAL A 11 -8.59 -1.19 6.18
C VAL A 11 -7.47 -1.95 6.90
N LEU A 12 -7.55 -2.09 8.23
CA LEU A 12 -6.59 -2.87 9.01
C LEU A 12 -6.60 -4.35 8.62
N PHE A 13 -7.79 -4.94 8.47
CA PHE A 13 -7.96 -6.33 8.06
C PHE A 13 -7.31 -6.63 6.72
N LEU A 14 -7.50 -5.73 5.74
CA LEU A 14 -6.91 -5.84 4.41
C LEU A 14 -5.41 -5.58 4.43
N ALA A 15 -4.95 -4.62 5.24
CA ALA A 15 -3.53 -4.31 5.42
C ALA A 15 -2.74 -5.51 5.95
N ALA A 16 -3.24 -6.19 6.99
CA ALA A 16 -2.60 -7.36 7.59
C ALA A 16 -2.49 -8.54 6.62
N ARG A 17 -3.34 -8.59 5.58
CA ARG A 17 -3.37 -9.66 4.57
C ARG A 17 -2.83 -9.22 3.22
N ASN A 18 -2.23 -8.03 3.15
CA ASN A 18 -1.62 -7.51 1.93
C ASN A 18 -0.17 -7.97 1.85
N VAL A 19 0.17 -8.76 0.83
CA VAL A 19 1.52 -9.27 0.62
C VAL A 19 2.10 -8.58 -0.61
N ARG A 20 3.17 -7.79 -0.42
CA ARG A 20 3.88 -7.06 -1.49
C ARG A 20 2.95 -6.18 -2.35
N GLY A 21 1.97 -5.53 -1.72
CA GLY A 21 1.01 -4.66 -2.41
C GLY A 21 -0.11 -5.40 -3.13
N LYS A 22 -0.24 -6.73 -2.95
CA LYS A 22 -1.30 -7.55 -3.54
C LYS A 22 -2.17 -8.19 -2.45
N LEU A 23 -3.48 -8.01 -2.60
CA LEU A 23 -4.49 -8.74 -1.84
C LEU A 23 -4.79 -10.07 -2.53
N LEU A 24 -4.58 -11.17 -1.81
CA LEU A 24 -4.88 -12.50 -2.30
C LEU A 24 -6.39 -12.73 -2.38
N ARG A 25 -6.82 -13.61 -3.30
CA ARG A 25 -8.25 -13.92 -3.50
C ARG A 25 -8.93 -14.39 -2.22
N GLY A 26 -8.24 -15.20 -1.40
CA GLY A 26 -8.75 -15.66 -0.11
C GLY A 26 -9.08 -14.49 0.83
N ALA A 27 -8.15 -13.55 0.99
CA ALA A 27 -8.34 -12.36 1.83
C ALA A 27 -9.52 -11.50 1.35
N ILE A 28 -9.72 -11.39 0.04
CA ILE A 28 -10.88 -10.69 -0.54
C ILE A 28 -12.17 -11.43 -0.19
N CYS A 29 -12.24 -12.75 -0.36
CA CYS A 29 -13.42 -13.54 -0.03
C CYS A 29 -13.76 -13.47 1.47
N THR A 30 -12.75 -13.55 2.35
CA THR A 30 -12.97 -13.41 3.79
C THR A 30 -13.49 -12.02 4.14
N ALA A 31 -12.93 -10.96 3.53
CA ALA A 31 -13.42 -9.60 3.75
C ALA A 31 -14.86 -9.38 3.25
N MET A 32 -15.25 -10.03 2.15
CA MET A 32 -16.63 -9.97 1.65
C MET A 32 -17.61 -10.59 2.65
N ASN A 33 -17.24 -11.72 3.25
CA ASN A 33 -18.08 -12.44 4.20
C ASN A 33 -18.16 -11.76 5.56
N GLU A 34 -17.03 -11.28 6.09
CA GLU A 34 -16.98 -10.68 7.43
C GLU A 34 -17.53 -9.25 7.47
N PHE A 35 -17.29 -8.45 6.43
CA PHE A 35 -17.66 -7.03 6.41
C PHE A 35 -18.85 -6.72 5.49
N ILE A 36 -19.44 -7.73 4.85
CA ILE A 36 -20.59 -7.58 3.93
C ILE A 36 -20.30 -6.51 2.85
N LEU A 37 -19.06 -6.52 2.36
CA LEU A 37 -18.61 -5.59 1.33
C LEU A 37 -18.56 -6.28 -0.03
N SER A 38 -18.92 -5.54 -1.07
CA SER A 38 -18.72 -6.03 -2.43
C SER A 38 -17.21 -6.15 -2.74
N ARG A 39 -16.87 -7.09 -3.62
CA ARG A 39 -15.51 -7.24 -4.16
C ARG A 39 -14.96 -5.91 -4.72
N ASN A 40 -15.83 -5.12 -5.34
CA ASN A 40 -15.47 -3.83 -5.94
C ASN A 40 -15.09 -2.80 -4.86
N CYS A 41 -15.82 -2.76 -3.74
CA CYS A 41 -15.47 -1.91 -2.60
C CYS A 41 -14.10 -2.26 -2.03
N ILE A 42 -13.83 -3.56 -1.80
CA ILE A 42 -12.53 -4.04 -1.29
C ILE A 42 -11.38 -3.66 -2.22
N LYS A 43 -11.57 -3.82 -3.54
CA LYS A 43 -10.57 -3.39 -4.53
C LYS A 43 -10.31 -1.89 -4.46
N LYS A 44 -11.35 -1.05 -4.37
CA LYS A 44 -11.20 0.41 -4.24
C LYS A 44 -10.42 0.78 -2.98
N ILE A 45 -10.76 0.19 -1.83
CA ILE A 45 -10.04 0.40 -0.57
C ILE A 45 -8.57 0.00 -0.70
N GLY A 46 -8.30 -1.16 -1.32
CA GLY A 46 -6.93 -1.60 -1.61
C GLY A 46 -6.15 -0.64 -2.51
N CYS A 47 -6.76 -0.15 -3.59
CA CYS A 47 -6.13 0.81 -4.50
C CYS A 47 -5.83 2.15 -3.82
N ILE A 48 -6.77 2.69 -3.03
CA ILE A 48 -6.56 3.92 -2.26
C ILE A 48 -5.38 3.76 -1.32
N ARG A 49 -5.27 2.61 -0.63
CA ARG A 49 -4.14 2.34 0.25
C ARG A 49 -2.81 2.27 -0.50
N VAL A 50 -2.74 1.52 -1.61
CA VAL A 50 -1.51 1.47 -2.43
C VAL A 50 -1.12 2.86 -2.94
N MET A 51 -2.10 3.69 -3.28
CA MET A 51 -1.87 5.07 -3.70
C MET A 51 -1.40 5.95 -2.53
N MET A 52 -1.98 5.82 -1.34
CA MET A 52 -1.50 6.52 -0.14
C MET A 52 -0.11 6.07 0.29
N ASP A 53 0.19 4.77 0.21
CA ASP A 53 1.52 4.20 0.45
C ASP A 53 2.51 4.73 -0.60
N ALA A 54 2.10 4.89 -1.86
CA ALA A 54 2.93 5.47 -2.92
C ALA A 54 3.13 6.99 -2.78
N LEU A 55 2.17 7.70 -2.20
CA LEU A 55 2.26 9.14 -1.91
C LEU A 55 3.07 9.44 -0.65
N SER A 56 3.00 8.55 0.36
CA SER A 56 3.74 8.68 1.61
C SER A 56 5.15 8.11 1.52
N ALA A 57 5.39 7.17 0.61
CA ALA A 57 6.75 6.76 0.30
C ALA A 57 7.50 7.95 -0.29
N PRO A 58 8.66 8.36 0.27
CA PRO A 58 9.50 9.35 -0.36
C PRO A 58 9.76 8.86 -1.78
N LYS A 59 9.37 9.69 -2.76
CA LYS A 59 9.42 9.36 -4.18
C LYS A 59 10.84 8.94 -4.51
N ARG A 60 11.10 7.63 -4.55
CA ARG A 60 12.39 7.08 -4.98
C ARG A 60 12.53 7.44 -6.45
N MET A 61 13.10 8.62 -6.73
CA MET A 61 13.50 8.98 -8.07
C MET A 61 14.54 7.95 -8.47
N GLN A 62 14.15 7.01 -9.33
CA GLN A 62 15.13 6.15 -9.96
C GLN A 62 16.01 7.06 -10.82
N PRO A 63 17.33 7.08 -10.58
CA PRO A 63 18.22 7.85 -11.42
C PRO A 63 18.12 7.36 -12.87
N LYS A 64 18.21 8.29 -13.83
CA LYS A 64 18.16 7.95 -15.26
C LYS A 64 19.20 6.86 -15.56
N ARG A 65 18.75 5.71 -16.07
CA ARG A 65 19.61 4.58 -16.43
C ARG A 65 20.77 5.05 -17.31
N GLY A 66 21.99 4.65 -16.96
CA GLY A 66 23.20 4.92 -17.74
C GLY A 66 24.01 6.16 -17.32
N ARG A 67 23.54 6.94 -16.34
CA ARG A 67 24.32 8.06 -15.77
C ARG A 67 25.05 7.61 -14.50
N ARG A 68 26.31 8.03 -14.33
CA ARG A 68 27.01 7.91 -13.03
C ARG A 68 26.34 8.82 -12.00
N LEU A 69 25.96 8.23 -10.88
CA LEU A 69 25.45 8.94 -9.71
C LEU A 69 26.58 9.73 -9.04
N THR A 70 26.26 10.92 -8.57
CA THR A 70 27.13 11.69 -7.67
C THR A 70 27.07 11.11 -6.25
N LEU A 71 28.10 11.38 -5.45
CA LEU A 71 28.21 10.85 -4.09
C LEU A 71 26.97 11.19 -3.23
N ASN A 72 26.44 12.41 -3.37
CA ASN A 72 25.25 12.86 -2.66
C ASN A 72 23.98 12.10 -3.07
N GLU A 73 23.79 11.84 -4.36
CA GLU A 73 22.65 11.05 -4.85
C GLU A 73 22.72 9.60 -4.34
N VAL A 74 23.92 9.02 -4.19
CA VAL A 74 24.10 7.69 -3.60
C VAL A 74 23.71 7.69 -2.12
N VAL A 75 24.11 8.71 -1.36
CA VAL A 75 23.77 8.85 0.07
C VAL A 75 22.25 8.97 0.26
N GLU A 76 21.56 9.79 -0.54
CA GLU A 76 20.09 9.91 -0.51
C GLU A 76 19.39 8.57 -0.83
N LEU A 77 19.91 7.81 -1.80
CA LEU A 77 19.39 6.48 -2.15
C LEU A 77 19.53 5.48 -1.00
N VAL A 78 20.66 5.49 -0.29
CA VAL A 78 20.90 4.60 0.86
C VAL A 78 19.99 4.97 2.02
N HIS A 79 19.82 6.26 2.32
CA HIS A 79 18.90 6.71 3.38
C HIS A 79 17.42 6.45 3.07
N ALA A 80 17.05 6.36 1.79
CA ALA A 80 15.66 6.09 1.37
C ALA A 80 15.27 4.60 1.44
N VAL A 81 16.16 3.69 1.87
CA VAL A 81 15.86 2.27 2.09
C VAL A 81 15.56 2.04 3.58
N PRO A 82 14.33 1.65 3.96
CA PRO A 82 14.05 1.27 5.34
C PRO A 82 14.73 -0.09 5.62
N LEU A 83 15.36 -0.19 6.80
CA LEU A 83 15.90 -1.43 7.37
C LEU A 83 14.81 -2.48 7.60
#